data_AF-A0A194UNI6-F1
#
_entry.id   AF-A0A194UNI6-F1
#
_cell.length_a   1.000
_cell.length_b   1.000
_cell.length_c   1.000
_cell.angle_alpha   90.00
_cell.angle_beta   90.00
_cell.angle_gamma   90.00
#
_symmetry.space_group_name_H-M   'P 1'
#
loop_
_entity.id
_entity.type
_entity.pdbx_description
1 polymer ?
#
loop_
_entity_poly.entity_id
_entity_poly.type
_entity_poly.pdbx_seq_one_letter_code
_entity_poly.pdbx_strand_id
1 'polypeptide(L)'
;MDPNEATAPPTGNVTDALPLTRPLSPDYVYKSSRTSITEPFPAAHAKWDLLEPAAAPHLDAKDFPGTPDEPRTLMKLPPELHMVILQCLDFEDIQQLRRTCKYWHNFATAELLQNIWGREAFFAILVRHCRVCRKFCPKGASRLCTSPLDPGYPLSSRCVTCAVKARDGTFRPGRTITLSNSVEYYVCRWCGWPVTGASGSVVYRQFHRRCYEKYFLGKLMFLSISFTQFFIGIVASALCWRYFRRDKMVLVPTIVGFLLMWAGIIYASLVNRDRACLSDLLLNLVILGLWIAPVYSISQHFMDGSQGRSTQATITFIGLNMLFRLLYVIGSIVLLCRYDWTKHHVPGISIWCRVTGPILMLMIMWTWPHYIELISPRHPLASTGRRRIL
;
A
#
# COMPACT_ATOMS: atom_id res chain seq x y z
N MET A 1 27.51 -52.55 36.07
CA MET A 1 28.04 -51.28 36.63
C MET A 1 29.29 -50.97 35.85
N ASP A 2 29.35 -49.74 35.34
CA ASP A 2 30.36 -49.08 34.51
C ASP A 2 30.77 -49.67 33.14
N PRO A 3 30.47 -48.94 32.05
CA PRO A 3 31.12 -49.07 30.76
C PRO A 3 32.24 -48.01 30.59
N ASN A 4 33.40 -48.40 30.07
CA ASN A 4 34.26 -47.52 29.29
C ASN A 4 35.26 -48.32 28.44
N GLU A 5 35.51 -47.78 27.24
CA GLU A 5 36.58 -48.14 26.28
C GLU A 5 36.46 -49.51 25.58
N ALA A 6 36.71 -49.68 24.28
CA ALA A 6 37.40 -48.88 23.27
C ALA A 6 37.02 -49.35 21.84
N THR A 7 37.76 -48.83 20.86
CA THR A 7 38.18 -49.49 19.58
C THR A 7 37.30 -49.30 18.33
N ALA A 8 37.79 -48.43 17.41
CA ALA A 8 37.76 -48.64 15.95
C ALA A 8 38.73 -49.79 15.58
N PRO A 9 38.70 -50.52 14.43
CA PRO A 9 38.54 -50.09 13.01
C PRO A 9 37.78 -51.19 12.17
N PRO A 10 37.94 -51.46 10.84
CA PRO A 10 38.66 -50.81 9.73
C PRO A 10 37.86 -50.60 8.41
N THR A 11 38.57 -50.05 7.43
CA THR A 11 38.23 -49.66 6.05
C THR A 11 38.08 -50.78 5.00
N GLY A 12 37.24 -50.52 3.97
CA GLY A 12 37.20 -51.17 2.64
C GLY A 12 35.90 -51.97 2.39
N ASN A 13 35.15 -51.92 1.28
CA ASN A 13 35.33 -51.34 -0.05
C ASN A 13 33.96 -51.23 -0.77
N VAL A 14 33.80 -50.17 -1.59
CA VAL A 14 33.14 -50.10 -2.92
C VAL A 14 31.66 -50.53 -3.08
N THR A 15 30.74 -49.55 -3.19
CA THR A 15 29.95 -49.26 -4.42
C THR A 15 29.08 -47.99 -4.26
N ASP A 16 29.13 -47.15 -5.30
CA ASP A 16 28.15 -46.16 -5.77
C ASP A 16 27.83 -44.89 -4.93
N ALA A 17 28.75 -43.93 -5.00
CA ALA A 17 28.45 -42.51 -4.81
C ALA A 17 28.53 -41.76 -6.14
N LEU A 18 27.39 -41.28 -6.65
CA LEU A 18 27.33 -40.27 -7.72
C LEU A 18 27.50 -38.87 -7.09
N PRO A 19 28.52 -38.08 -7.50
CA PRO A 19 28.79 -36.78 -6.91
C PRO A 19 27.94 -35.66 -7.54
N LEU A 20 27.19 -34.97 -6.70
CA LEU A 20 26.62 -33.65 -6.94
C LEU A 20 27.74 -32.66 -7.28
N THR A 21 27.87 -32.33 -8.57
CA THR A 21 28.76 -31.28 -9.07
C THR A 21 28.03 -29.94 -9.15
N ARG A 22 28.73 -28.91 -8.66
CA ARG A 22 28.70 -27.45 -8.94
C ARG A 22 27.56 -26.78 -9.75
N PRO A 23 27.27 -25.51 -9.43
CA PRO A 23 26.17 -24.75 -10.04
C PRO A 23 26.50 -24.37 -11.49
N LEU A 24 25.71 -24.89 -12.42
CA LEU A 24 25.65 -24.41 -13.79
C LEU A 24 24.77 -23.15 -13.85
N SER A 25 25.38 -22.09 -14.37
CA SER A 25 24.74 -20.91 -14.97
C SER A 25 23.49 -21.31 -15.80
N PRO A 26 22.35 -20.61 -15.70
CA PRO A 26 21.29 -20.76 -16.68
C PRO A 26 21.44 -19.69 -17.76
N ASP A 27 22.35 -19.93 -18.71
CA ASP A 27 22.07 -19.60 -20.11
C ASP A 27 21.12 -20.68 -20.62
N TYR A 28 19.81 -20.47 -20.43
CA TYR A 28 18.79 -21.23 -21.15
C TYR A 28 17.96 -20.27 -21.98
N VAL A 29 18.30 -20.24 -23.26
CA VAL A 29 17.47 -19.78 -24.36
C VAL A 29 16.18 -20.59 -24.35
N TYR A 30 15.12 -20.01 -23.76
CA TYR A 30 13.77 -20.54 -23.89
C TYR A 30 13.27 -20.19 -25.30
N LYS A 31 13.34 -21.17 -26.22
CA LYS A 31 12.49 -21.19 -27.42
C LYS A 31 11.04 -21.30 -26.94
N SER A 32 10.44 -20.15 -26.68
CA SER A 32 9.01 -20.01 -26.50
C SER A 32 8.35 -20.39 -27.82
N SER A 33 7.66 -21.52 -27.82
CA SER A 33 6.56 -21.77 -28.73
C SER A 33 5.56 -20.63 -28.54
N ARG A 34 5.64 -19.65 -29.45
CA ARG A 34 4.66 -18.57 -29.60
C ARG A 34 3.32 -19.19 -29.95
N THR A 35 2.45 -19.34 -28.96
CA THR A 35 1.00 -19.17 -29.17
C THR A 35 0.63 -17.84 -28.55
N SER A 36 0.94 -16.77 -29.27
CA SER A 36 0.62 -15.40 -28.90
C SER A 36 -0.88 -15.17 -29.01
N ILE A 37 -1.62 -15.38 -27.92
CA ILE A 37 -2.84 -14.58 -27.68
C ILE A 37 -2.37 -13.30 -26.99
N THR A 38 -1.54 -12.55 -27.71
CA THR A 38 -0.91 -11.31 -27.25
C THR A 38 -1.01 -10.26 -28.33
N GLU A 39 -2.19 -10.15 -28.94
CA GLU A 39 -2.54 -9.02 -29.77
C GLU A 39 -4.00 -8.67 -29.42
N PRO A 40 -4.34 -7.40 -29.10
CA PRO A 40 -5.67 -6.93 -29.46
C PRO A 40 -5.82 -7.21 -30.95
N PHE A 41 -7.00 -7.64 -31.39
CA PHE A 41 -7.31 -7.94 -32.79
C PHE A 41 -6.48 -7.05 -33.73
N PRO A 42 -5.82 -7.61 -34.77
CA PRO A 42 -5.03 -6.79 -35.67
C PRO A 42 -5.89 -5.61 -36.05
N ALA A 43 -5.34 -4.41 -35.87
CA ALA A 43 -5.91 -3.18 -36.37
C ALA A 43 -5.84 -3.25 -37.91
N ALA A 44 -6.60 -4.16 -38.51
CA ALA A 44 -7.27 -3.90 -39.75
C ALA A 44 -8.27 -2.78 -39.43
N HIS A 45 -7.72 -1.58 -39.25
CA HIS A 45 -8.38 -0.40 -39.77
C HIS A 45 -8.83 -0.82 -41.15
N ALA A 46 -10.14 -1.05 -41.32
CA ALA A 46 -10.75 -0.75 -42.58
C ALA A 46 -10.32 0.68 -42.85
N LYS A 47 -9.27 0.80 -43.68
CA LYS A 47 -8.92 2.02 -44.35
C LYS A 47 -10.17 2.30 -45.16
N TRP A 48 -11.10 3.03 -44.55
CA TRP A 48 -12.07 3.78 -45.31
C TRP A 48 -11.21 4.81 -46.02
N ASP A 49 -10.57 4.36 -47.10
CA ASP A 49 -10.06 5.24 -48.12
C ASP A 49 -11.21 6.19 -48.38
N LEU A 50 -10.92 7.47 -48.14
CA LEU A 50 -11.75 8.60 -48.50
C LEU A 50 -12.35 8.26 -49.85
N LEU A 51 -13.63 7.89 -49.86
CA LEU A 51 -14.45 8.02 -51.04
C LEU A 51 -14.40 9.50 -51.34
N GLU A 52 -13.47 9.88 -52.22
CA GLU A 52 -13.57 11.12 -52.98
C GLU A 52 -15.02 11.22 -53.43
N PRO A 53 -15.69 12.35 -53.17
CA PRO A 53 -17.05 12.53 -53.64
C PRO A 53 -16.96 12.51 -55.17
N ALA A 54 -17.31 11.38 -55.77
CA ALA A 54 -17.45 11.27 -57.21
C ALA A 54 -18.45 12.35 -57.62
N ALA A 55 -17.95 13.32 -58.39
CA ALA A 55 -18.74 14.35 -59.02
C ALA A 55 -19.71 13.69 -60.00
N ALA A 56 -20.91 13.35 -59.52
CA ALA A 56 -22.05 13.05 -60.35
C ALA A 56 -22.86 14.34 -60.54
N PRO A 57 -23.35 14.62 -61.76
CA PRO A 57 -24.01 15.88 -62.07
C PRO A 57 -25.33 16.02 -61.30
N HIS A 58 -25.57 17.23 -60.80
CA HIS A 58 -26.87 17.69 -60.31
C HIS A 58 -27.96 17.36 -61.33
N LEU A 59 -28.87 16.45 -60.97
CA LEU A 59 -30.17 16.31 -61.61
C LEU A 59 -31.22 16.83 -60.65
N ASP A 60 -31.73 18.01 -61.01
CA ASP A 60 -33.00 18.64 -60.66
C ASP A 60 -33.68 18.19 -59.36
N ALA A 61 -33.58 19.09 -58.37
CA ALA A 61 -34.45 19.14 -57.22
C ALA A 61 -35.91 19.28 -57.68
N LYS A 62 -36.64 18.18 -57.64
CA LYS A 62 -38.11 18.17 -57.63
C LYS A 62 -38.56 17.92 -56.21
N ASP A 63 -39.26 18.90 -55.66
CA ASP A 63 -39.75 18.99 -54.29
C ASP A 63 -40.35 17.67 -53.78
N PHE A 64 -39.65 17.01 -52.87
CA PHE A 64 -40.27 16.07 -51.94
C PHE A 64 -40.74 16.85 -50.71
N PRO A 65 -42.01 16.77 -50.32
CA PRO A 65 -42.52 17.50 -49.16
C PRO A 65 -41.78 17.00 -47.91
N GLY A 66 -41.12 17.93 -47.23
CA GLY A 66 -40.31 17.68 -46.05
C GLY A 66 -41.07 16.93 -44.97
N THR A 67 -40.63 15.71 -44.69
CA THR A 67 -40.81 15.13 -43.36
C THR A 67 -39.81 15.83 -42.43
N PRO A 68 -40.22 16.23 -41.21
CA PRO A 68 -39.32 16.91 -40.29
C PRO A 68 -38.13 15.99 -40.02
N ASP A 69 -36.91 16.50 -40.17
CA ASP A 69 -35.64 15.79 -39.99
C ASP A 69 -35.70 14.89 -38.76
N GLU A 70 -36.07 13.64 -39.00
CA GLU A 70 -36.27 12.68 -37.93
C GLU A 70 -34.88 12.41 -37.37
N PRO A 71 -34.65 12.55 -36.05
CA PRO A 71 -33.31 12.40 -35.50
C PRO A 71 -32.76 11.05 -35.93
N ARG A 72 -31.57 11.08 -36.57
CA ARG A 72 -30.84 9.90 -37.04
C ARG A 72 -30.41 9.09 -35.82
N THR A 73 -31.33 8.30 -35.31
CA THR A 73 -31.12 7.46 -34.13
C THR A 73 -30.56 6.13 -34.59
N LEU A 74 -29.52 5.67 -33.88
CA LEU A 74 -28.85 4.39 -34.09
C LEU A 74 -29.85 3.19 -34.16
N MET A 75 -31.02 3.30 -33.54
CA MET A 75 -32.07 2.27 -33.54
C MET A 75 -32.84 2.12 -34.84
N LYS A 76 -32.77 3.08 -35.76
CA LYS A 76 -33.44 3.00 -37.07
C LYS A 76 -32.65 2.22 -38.11
N LEU A 77 -31.40 1.88 -37.80
CA LEU A 77 -30.60 1.02 -38.66
C LEU A 77 -31.20 -0.40 -38.65
N PRO A 78 -31.12 -1.14 -39.77
CA PRO A 78 -31.43 -2.56 -39.81
C PRO A 78 -30.62 -3.37 -38.79
N PRO A 79 -31.19 -4.46 -38.23
CA PRO A 79 -30.54 -5.27 -37.20
C PRO A 79 -29.21 -5.89 -37.67
N GLU A 80 -29.03 -6.10 -38.97
CA GLU A 80 -27.77 -6.56 -39.57
C GLU A 80 -26.65 -5.55 -39.35
N LEU A 81 -26.94 -4.25 -39.49
CA LEU A 81 -25.97 -3.20 -39.21
C LEU A 81 -25.69 -3.07 -37.71
N HIS A 82 -26.68 -3.34 -36.86
CA HIS A 82 -26.44 -3.40 -35.41
C HIS A 82 -25.50 -4.53 -35.03
N MET A 83 -25.57 -5.68 -35.69
CA MET A 83 -24.62 -6.79 -35.50
C MET A 83 -23.19 -6.40 -35.89
N VAL A 84 -23.03 -5.73 -37.03
CA VAL A 84 -21.72 -5.21 -37.47
C VAL A 84 -21.18 -4.18 -36.48
N ILE A 85 -22.04 -3.29 -35.96
CA ILE A 85 -21.65 -2.33 -34.92
C ILE A 85 -21.16 -3.08 -33.67
N LEU A 86 -21.88 -4.10 -33.20
CA LEU A 86 -21.45 -4.90 -32.04
C LEU A 86 -20.13 -5.65 -32.27
N GLN A 87 -19.83 -6.07 -33.50
CA GLN A 87 -18.54 -6.69 -33.86
C GLN A 87 -17.37 -5.72 -33.73
N CYS A 88 -17.59 -4.44 -33.99
CA CYS A 88 -16.56 -3.40 -33.91
C CYS A 88 -16.34 -2.84 -32.50
N LEU A 89 -17.20 -3.18 -31.53
CA LEU A 89 -17.15 -2.64 -30.18
C LEU A 89 -16.44 -3.58 -29.21
N ASP A 90 -15.68 -3.01 -28.29
CA ASP A 90 -15.10 -3.75 -27.18
C ASP A 90 -16.17 -4.12 -26.14
N PHE A 91 -15.82 -5.07 -25.27
CA PHE A 91 -16.72 -5.49 -24.19
C PHE A 91 -17.13 -4.33 -23.28
N GLU A 92 -16.24 -3.37 -23.02
CA GLU A 92 -16.54 -2.18 -22.23
C GLU A 92 -17.65 -1.34 -22.88
N ASP A 93 -17.50 -1.07 -24.18
CA ASP A 93 -18.44 -0.25 -24.95
C ASP A 93 -19.79 -0.92 -25.11
N ILE A 94 -19.82 -2.23 -25.34
CA ILE A 94 -21.08 -2.99 -25.42
C ILE A 94 -21.80 -2.96 -24.07
N GLN A 95 -21.06 -3.09 -22.97
CA GLN A 95 -21.63 -3.00 -21.63
C GLN A 95 -22.13 -1.61 -21.28
N GLN A 96 -21.56 -0.56 -21.86
CA GLN A 96 -22.04 0.81 -21.76
C GLN A 96 -23.27 1.03 -22.65
N LEU A 97 -23.26 0.54 -23.88
CA LEU A 97 -24.38 0.57 -24.83
C LEU A 97 -25.61 -0.12 -24.25
N ARG A 98 -25.44 -1.29 -23.61
CA ARG A 98 -26.52 -2.00 -22.91
C ARG A 98 -27.14 -1.24 -21.73
N ARG A 99 -26.46 -0.21 -21.21
CA ARG A 99 -26.97 0.64 -20.12
C ARG A 99 -27.67 1.91 -20.62
N THR A 100 -27.55 2.26 -21.90
CA THR A 100 -28.15 3.50 -22.42
C THR A 100 -29.67 3.37 -22.59
N CYS A 101 -30.17 2.20 -23.01
CA CYS A 101 -31.59 2.00 -23.27
C CYS A 101 -32.01 0.52 -23.18
N LYS A 102 -33.33 0.28 -23.07
CA LYS A 102 -33.92 -1.05 -23.02
C LYS A 102 -33.73 -1.85 -24.33
N TYR A 103 -33.72 -1.17 -25.48
CA TYR A 103 -33.50 -1.79 -26.78
C TYR A 103 -32.14 -2.49 -26.84
N TRP A 104 -31.04 -1.74 -26.64
CA TRP A 104 -29.68 -2.29 -26.65
C TRP A 104 -29.45 -3.31 -25.54
N HIS A 105 -30.11 -3.14 -24.38
CA HIS A 105 -30.07 -4.13 -23.30
C HIS A 105 -30.58 -5.51 -23.74
N ASN A 106 -31.68 -5.53 -24.49
CA ASN A 106 -32.35 -6.73 -24.98
C ASN A 106 -31.74 -7.26 -26.29
N PHE A 107 -31.20 -6.38 -27.14
CA PHE A 107 -30.58 -6.76 -28.40
C PHE A 107 -29.21 -7.42 -28.19
N ALA A 108 -28.32 -6.80 -27.41
CA ALA A 108 -26.99 -7.33 -27.13
C ALA A 108 -27.00 -8.39 -26.01
N THR A 109 -27.65 -9.52 -26.27
CA THR A 109 -27.72 -10.66 -25.33
C THR A 109 -26.38 -11.40 -25.22
N ALA A 110 -26.19 -12.15 -24.12
CA ALA A 110 -24.97 -12.93 -23.92
C ALA A 110 -24.81 -14.04 -24.98
N GLU A 111 -25.90 -14.63 -25.44
CA GLU A 111 -25.90 -15.65 -26.50
C GLU A 111 -25.45 -15.05 -27.84
N LEU A 112 -25.95 -13.86 -28.19
CA LEU A 112 -25.54 -13.15 -29.39
C LEU A 112 -24.05 -12.82 -29.38
N LEU A 113 -23.54 -12.32 -28.25
CA LEU A 113 -22.12 -12.02 -28.08
C LEU A 113 -21.24 -13.28 -28.11
N GLN A 114 -21.73 -14.41 -27.59
CA GLN A 114 -21.05 -15.70 -27.71
C GLN A 114 -20.98 -16.19 -29.16
N ASN A 115 -22.02 -15.93 -29.96
CA ASN A 115 -22.02 -16.28 -31.38
C ASN A 115 -21.10 -15.36 -32.20
N ILE A 116 -21.04 -14.07 -31.86
CA ILE A 116 -20.18 -13.09 -32.55
C ILE A 116 -18.69 -13.34 -32.27
N TRP A 117 -18.31 -13.50 -31.00
CA TRP A 117 -16.89 -13.63 -30.63
C TRP A 117 -16.40 -15.07 -30.47
N GLY A 118 -17.31 -16.03 -30.39
CA GLY A 118 -17.03 -17.40 -29.98
C GLY A 118 -17.08 -17.58 -28.46
N ARG A 119 -17.54 -18.76 -28.03
CA ARG A 119 -17.76 -19.08 -26.60
C ARG A 119 -16.48 -18.96 -25.75
N GLU A 120 -15.35 -19.44 -26.27
CA GLU A 120 -14.07 -19.41 -25.55
C GLU A 120 -13.50 -18.00 -25.42
N ALA A 121 -13.55 -17.21 -26.49
CA ALA A 121 -13.09 -15.83 -26.49
C ALA A 121 -13.95 -14.96 -25.58
N PHE A 122 -15.29 -15.11 -25.65
CA PHE A 122 -16.22 -14.43 -24.74
C PHE A 122 -15.89 -14.74 -23.27
N PHE A 123 -15.62 -16.01 -22.96
CA PHE A 123 -15.22 -16.41 -21.61
C PHE A 123 -13.90 -15.79 -21.17
N ALA A 124 -12.88 -15.84 -22.04
CA ALA A 124 -11.57 -15.24 -21.77
C ALA A 124 -11.68 -13.72 -21.55
N ILE A 125 -12.55 -13.05 -22.30
CA ILE A 125 -12.89 -11.63 -22.15
C ILE A 125 -13.49 -11.39 -20.77
N LEU A 126 -14.52 -12.15 -20.36
CA LEU A 126 -15.16 -11.96 -19.05
C LEU A 126 -14.18 -12.11 -17.87
N VAL A 127 -13.28 -13.11 -17.93
CA VAL A 127 -12.28 -13.34 -16.87
C VAL A 127 -11.19 -12.25 -16.86
N ARG A 128 -10.93 -11.58 -17.98
CA ARG A 128 -9.92 -10.50 -18.09
C ARG A 128 -10.46 -9.10 -17.81
N HIS A 129 -11.77 -8.94 -17.67
CA HIS A 129 -12.41 -7.67 -17.34
C HIS A 129 -12.75 -7.57 -15.86
N CYS A 130 -12.48 -6.42 -15.25
CA CYS A 130 -12.84 -6.21 -13.85
C CYS A 130 -14.36 -6.06 -13.69
N ARG A 131 -14.98 -6.85 -12.81
CA ARG A 131 -16.40 -6.76 -12.46
C ARG A 131 -16.86 -5.35 -12.02
N VAL A 132 -15.97 -4.61 -11.34
CA VAL A 132 -16.30 -3.31 -10.73
C VAL A 132 -16.14 -2.17 -11.75
N CYS A 133 -14.93 -1.95 -12.27
CA CYS A 133 -14.67 -0.84 -13.19
C CYS A 133 -14.90 -1.19 -14.67
N ARG A 134 -15.14 -2.47 -15.00
CA ARG A 134 -15.35 -2.97 -16.38
C ARG A 134 -14.20 -2.78 -17.34
N LYS A 135 -13.05 -2.29 -16.88
CA LYS A 135 -11.85 -2.11 -17.71
C LYS A 135 -11.18 -3.44 -18.02
N PHE A 136 -10.68 -3.57 -19.24
CA PHE A 136 -9.86 -4.69 -19.67
C PHE A 136 -8.50 -4.70 -18.94
N CYS A 137 -8.13 -5.85 -18.37
CA CYS A 137 -6.88 -6.05 -17.64
C CYS A 137 -6.08 -7.20 -18.27
N PRO A 138 -5.29 -6.93 -19.33
CA PRO A 138 -4.59 -7.98 -20.09
C PRO A 138 -3.49 -8.66 -19.28
N LYS A 139 -2.84 -7.93 -18.36
CA LYS A 139 -1.74 -8.44 -17.55
C LYS A 139 -2.26 -9.19 -16.32
N GLY A 140 -1.86 -10.44 -16.14
CA GLY A 140 -2.20 -11.23 -14.95
C GLY A 140 -1.75 -10.58 -13.64
N ALA A 141 -0.62 -9.85 -13.65
CA ALA A 141 -0.12 -9.09 -12.51
C ALA A 141 -0.93 -7.82 -12.16
N SER A 142 -2.03 -7.52 -12.89
CA SER A 142 -2.91 -6.38 -12.62
C SER A 142 -4.29 -6.79 -12.11
N ARG A 143 -4.55 -8.09 -11.96
CA ARG A 143 -5.83 -8.64 -11.53
C ARG A 143 -5.67 -9.71 -10.45
N LEU A 144 -6.69 -9.85 -9.60
CA LEU A 144 -6.80 -10.95 -8.65
C LEU A 144 -7.08 -12.26 -9.37
N CYS A 145 -6.61 -13.36 -8.80
CA CYS A 145 -6.97 -14.70 -9.27
C CYS A 145 -8.48 -14.93 -9.07
N THR A 146 -9.14 -15.51 -10.07
CA THR A 146 -10.55 -15.89 -10.01
C THR A 146 -10.68 -17.39 -9.99
N SER A 147 -11.49 -17.90 -9.07
CA SER A 147 -11.85 -19.31 -8.99
C SER A 147 -13.21 -19.54 -9.66
N PRO A 148 -13.45 -20.70 -10.30
CA PRO A 148 -14.79 -21.15 -10.71
C PRO A 148 -15.79 -21.22 -9.55
N LEU A 149 -15.31 -21.31 -8.32
CA LEU A 149 -16.12 -21.31 -7.10
C LEU A 149 -16.58 -19.91 -6.68
N ASP A 150 -16.07 -18.85 -7.30
CA ASP A 150 -16.39 -17.48 -6.91
C ASP A 150 -17.82 -17.09 -7.35
N PRO A 151 -18.59 -16.39 -6.50
CA PRO A 151 -19.93 -15.95 -6.85
C PRO A 151 -19.88 -14.93 -8.01
N GLY A 152 -20.51 -15.29 -9.13
CA GLY A 152 -20.53 -14.47 -10.35
C GLY A 152 -19.41 -14.79 -11.34
N TYR A 153 -18.74 -15.93 -11.20
CA TYR A 153 -17.91 -16.49 -12.27
C TYR A 153 -18.73 -16.65 -13.56
N PRO A 154 -18.18 -16.33 -14.75
CA PRO A 154 -16.79 -15.92 -15.03
C PRO A 154 -16.47 -14.43 -14.83
N LEU A 155 -17.46 -13.56 -14.65
CA LEU A 155 -17.26 -12.13 -14.39
C LEU A 155 -17.01 -11.84 -12.89
N SER A 156 -16.20 -12.67 -12.23
CA SER A 156 -15.80 -12.49 -10.82
C SER A 156 -14.48 -11.71 -10.67
N SER A 157 -13.75 -11.47 -11.77
CA SER A 157 -12.42 -10.87 -11.73
C SER A 157 -12.42 -9.43 -11.22
N ARG A 158 -11.39 -9.07 -10.46
CA ARG A 158 -11.20 -7.71 -9.95
C ARG A 158 -9.79 -7.24 -10.23
N CYS A 159 -9.65 -6.02 -10.76
CA CYS A 159 -8.35 -5.40 -10.91
C CYS A 159 -7.79 -4.99 -9.54
N VAL A 160 -6.47 -4.93 -9.44
CA VAL A 160 -5.75 -4.51 -8.23
C VAL A 160 -6.26 -3.15 -7.75
N THR A 161 -6.46 -2.19 -8.65
CA THR A 161 -6.93 -0.84 -8.30
C THR A 161 -8.30 -0.87 -7.60
N CYS A 162 -9.26 -1.62 -8.14
CA CYS A 162 -10.60 -1.72 -7.54
C CYS A 162 -10.57 -2.49 -6.23
N ALA A 163 -9.75 -3.52 -6.11
CA ALA A 163 -9.65 -4.29 -4.89
C ALA A 163 -8.94 -3.52 -3.76
N VAL A 164 -7.89 -2.76 -4.08
CA VAL A 164 -7.24 -1.82 -3.14
C VAL A 164 -8.22 -0.72 -2.72
N LYS A 165 -9.05 -0.21 -3.64
CA LYS A 165 -10.07 0.79 -3.33
C LYS A 165 -11.19 0.24 -2.44
N ALA A 166 -11.63 -0.98 -2.69
CA ALA A 166 -12.72 -1.62 -1.94
C ALA A 166 -12.33 -1.99 -0.49
N ARG A 167 -11.05 -2.27 -0.25
CA ARG A 167 -10.51 -2.65 1.08
C ARG A 167 -11.18 -3.87 1.71
N ASP A 168 -11.45 -4.87 0.88
CA ASP A 168 -12.07 -6.12 1.32
C ASP A 168 -11.11 -7.01 2.15
N GLY A 169 -10.00 -6.45 2.63
CA GLY A 169 -9.00 -7.16 3.44
C GLY A 169 -8.08 -8.09 2.65
N THR A 170 -8.20 -8.16 1.32
CA THR A 170 -7.33 -8.93 0.42
C THR A 170 -5.90 -8.38 0.42
N PHE A 171 -5.76 -7.06 0.31
CA PHE A 171 -4.47 -6.39 0.33
C PHE A 171 -4.14 -5.99 1.77
N ARG A 172 -3.37 -6.84 2.46
CA ARG A 172 -2.85 -6.52 3.80
C ARG A 172 -1.37 -6.17 3.70
N PRO A 173 -0.94 -5.00 4.20
CA PRO A 173 0.47 -4.59 4.15
C PRO A 173 1.39 -5.67 4.72
N GLY A 174 2.50 -5.96 4.03
CA GLY A 174 3.49 -6.95 4.44
C GLY A 174 3.14 -8.41 4.15
N ARG A 175 1.93 -8.72 3.65
CA ARG A 175 1.57 -10.08 3.22
C ARG A 175 1.88 -10.31 1.74
N THR A 176 2.08 -11.57 1.37
CA THR A 176 2.06 -11.98 -0.03
C THR A 176 0.64 -12.20 -0.52
N ILE A 177 0.41 -11.93 -1.79
CA ILE A 177 -0.82 -12.23 -2.50
C ILE A 177 -0.48 -12.91 -3.81
N THR A 178 -1.31 -13.85 -4.23
CA THR A 178 -1.23 -14.45 -5.56
C THR A 178 -2.10 -13.66 -6.53
N LEU A 179 -1.50 -13.18 -7.61
CA LEU A 179 -2.25 -12.54 -8.70
C LEU A 179 -2.57 -13.59 -9.78
N SER A 180 -3.34 -13.20 -10.79
CA SER A 180 -3.84 -14.15 -11.80
C SER A 180 -2.74 -14.77 -12.69
N ASN A 181 -1.51 -14.26 -12.66
CA ASN A 181 -0.37 -14.92 -13.29
C ASN A 181 0.25 -16.03 -12.41
N SER A 182 -0.41 -16.40 -11.31
CA SER A 182 0.06 -17.39 -10.35
C SER A 182 1.40 -17.06 -9.69
N VAL A 183 1.82 -15.79 -9.76
CA VAL A 183 3.03 -15.29 -9.10
C VAL A 183 2.64 -14.60 -7.80
N GLU A 184 3.41 -14.89 -6.76
CA GLU A 184 3.28 -14.24 -5.46
C GLU A 184 3.96 -12.87 -5.45
N TYR A 185 3.23 -11.86 -4.95
CA TYR A 185 3.72 -10.50 -4.80
C TYR A 185 3.54 -10.03 -3.36
N TYR A 186 4.54 -9.33 -2.83
CA TYR A 186 4.39 -8.65 -1.55
C TYR A 186 3.51 -7.41 -1.68
N VAL A 187 2.63 -7.20 -0.72
CA VAL A 187 1.90 -5.94 -0.55
C VAL A 187 2.82 -4.96 0.17
N CYS A 188 3.12 -3.83 -0.47
CA CYS A 188 4.02 -2.81 0.03
C CYS A 188 3.58 -2.31 1.42
N ARG A 189 4.47 -2.36 2.40
CA ARG A 189 4.15 -1.94 3.78
C ARG A 189 3.85 -0.44 3.91
N TRP A 190 4.39 0.38 3.00
CA TRP A 190 4.19 1.82 3.02
C TRP A 190 2.88 2.24 2.36
N CYS A 191 2.65 1.82 1.11
CA CYS A 191 1.52 2.30 0.31
C CYS A 191 0.34 1.33 0.21
N GLY A 192 0.50 0.07 0.61
CA GLY A 192 -0.56 -0.96 0.51
C GLY A 192 -0.79 -1.52 -0.89
N TRP A 193 0.03 -1.14 -1.88
CA TRP A 193 -0.05 -1.66 -3.25
C TRP A 193 0.89 -2.85 -3.46
N PRO A 194 0.56 -3.81 -4.33
CA PRO A 194 1.45 -4.92 -4.64
C PRO A 194 2.75 -4.44 -5.30
N VAL A 195 3.85 -5.07 -4.91
CA VAL A 195 5.20 -4.84 -5.45
C VAL A 195 5.40 -5.77 -6.63
N THR A 196 5.02 -5.32 -7.83
CA THR A 196 5.12 -6.13 -9.04
C THR A 196 6.43 -5.88 -9.79
N GLY A 197 7.13 -6.96 -10.20
CA GLY A 197 8.30 -6.89 -11.07
C GLY A 197 9.47 -6.06 -10.50
N ALA A 198 10.09 -5.22 -11.35
CA ALA A 198 11.27 -4.40 -11.03
C ALA A 198 10.99 -3.20 -10.09
N SER A 199 9.76 -3.04 -9.59
CA SER A 199 9.38 -1.93 -8.72
C SER A 199 9.80 -2.10 -7.26
N GLY A 200 10.23 -3.31 -6.88
CA GLY A 200 10.70 -3.64 -5.53
C GLY A 200 12.04 -3.01 -5.18
N SER A 201 12.25 -2.71 -3.91
CA SER A 201 13.58 -2.37 -3.39
C SER A 201 14.46 -3.62 -3.37
N VAL A 202 15.73 -3.46 -3.78
CA VAL A 202 16.74 -4.54 -3.74
C VAL A 202 17.03 -4.97 -2.29
N VAL A 203 17.06 -3.99 -1.38
CA VAL A 203 17.38 -4.20 0.04
C VAL A 203 16.21 -4.81 0.79
N TYR A 204 14.98 -4.40 0.45
CA TYR A 204 13.77 -4.81 1.18
C TYR A 204 12.60 -5.07 0.22
N ARG A 205 12.42 -6.35 -0.15
CA ARG A 205 11.41 -6.78 -1.15
C ARG A 205 9.96 -6.45 -0.78
N GLN A 206 9.69 -6.13 0.49
CA GLN A 206 8.37 -5.77 1.01
C GLN A 206 7.99 -4.30 0.77
N PHE A 207 8.85 -3.52 0.11
CA PHE A 207 8.61 -2.12 -0.23
C PHE A 207 8.89 -1.87 -1.72
N HIS A 208 8.17 -0.92 -2.31
CA HIS A 208 8.64 -0.30 -3.56
C HIS A 208 9.91 0.51 -3.29
N ARG A 209 10.80 0.64 -4.28
CA ARG A 209 12.06 1.41 -4.15
C ARG A 209 11.85 2.82 -3.56
N ARG A 210 10.95 3.61 -4.18
CA ARG A 210 10.62 4.98 -3.72
C ARG A 210 9.93 5.01 -2.34
N CYS A 211 9.17 3.97 -2.01
CA CYS A 211 8.52 3.87 -0.71
C CYS A 211 9.54 3.57 0.40
N TYR A 212 10.53 2.72 0.08
CA TYR A 212 11.63 2.41 0.98
C TYR A 212 12.52 3.63 1.24
N GLU A 213 12.83 4.43 0.22
CA GLU A 213 13.59 5.68 0.37
C GLU A 213 12.90 6.65 1.34
N LYS A 214 11.58 6.85 1.21
CA LYS A 214 10.79 7.67 2.15
C LYS A 214 10.75 7.09 3.57
N TYR A 215 10.60 5.78 3.67
CA TYR A 215 10.61 5.07 4.94
C TYR A 215 11.96 5.23 5.65
N PHE A 216 13.06 5.03 4.91
CA PHE A 216 14.42 5.17 5.40
C PHE A 216 14.71 6.61 5.83
N LEU A 217 14.31 7.60 5.03
CA LEU A 217 14.42 9.00 5.41
C LEU A 217 13.65 9.30 6.69
N GLY A 218 12.44 8.78 6.85
CA GLY A 218 11.67 8.95 8.08
C GLY A 218 12.33 8.28 9.30
N LYS A 219 12.99 7.12 9.12
CA LYS A 219 13.82 6.50 10.17
C LYS A 219 15.01 7.39 10.57
N LEU A 220 15.67 8.00 9.58
CA LEU A 220 16.78 8.93 9.84
C LEU A 220 16.29 10.18 10.59
N MET A 221 15.19 10.78 10.14
CA MET A 221 14.58 11.93 10.80
C MET A 221 14.18 11.62 12.25
N PHE A 222 13.57 10.46 12.49
CA PHE A 222 13.25 9.98 13.84
C PHE A 222 14.50 9.94 14.75
N LEU A 223 15.59 9.39 14.24
CA LEU A 223 16.85 9.32 14.97
C LEU A 223 17.39 10.73 15.29
N SER A 224 17.43 11.63 14.29
CA SER A 224 17.88 13.01 14.48
C SER A 224 17.02 13.76 15.50
N ILE A 225 15.69 13.67 15.40
CA ILE A 225 14.75 14.31 16.33
C ILE A 225 14.93 13.77 17.74
N SER A 226 15.11 12.46 17.90
CA SER A 226 15.34 11.84 19.21
C SER A 226 16.61 12.38 19.86
N PHE A 227 17.71 12.53 19.11
CA PHE A 227 18.93 13.17 19.59
C PHE A 227 18.73 14.64 19.95
N THR A 228 18.02 15.40 19.12
CA THR A 228 17.72 16.81 19.39
C THR A 228 16.87 16.96 20.66
N GLN A 229 15.82 16.14 20.82
CA GLN A 229 14.97 16.15 22.01
C GLN A 229 15.75 15.79 23.27
N PHE A 230 16.63 14.80 23.19
CA PHE A 230 17.51 14.43 24.30
C PHE A 230 18.46 15.57 24.68
N PHE A 231 19.10 16.20 23.69
CA PHE A 231 19.99 17.34 23.91
C PHE A 231 19.25 18.54 24.54
N ILE A 232 18.07 18.88 24.01
CA ILE A 232 17.21 19.93 24.57
C ILE A 232 16.84 19.60 26.02
N GLY A 233 16.51 18.34 26.33
CA GLY A 233 16.23 17.89 27.69
C GLY A 233 17.41 18.09 28.65
N ILE A 234 18.63 17.75 28.23
CA ILE A 234 19.85 17.98 29.03
C ILE A 234 20.07 19.47 29.27
N VAL A 235 20.01 20.29 28.22
CA VAL A 235 20.24 21.74 28.30
C VAL A 235 19.19 22.39 29.20
N ALA A 236 17.91 22.04 29.04
CA ALA A 236 16.82 22.56 29.87
C ALA A 236 17.04 22.23 31.35
N SER A 237 17.38 20.97 31.69
CA SER A 237 17.67 20.59 33.07
C SER A 237 18.90 21.30 33.62
N ALA A 238 19.98 21.41 32.84
CA ALA A 238 21.21 22.10 33.26
C ALA A 238 20.98 23.60 33.54
N LEU A 239 20.18 24.27 32.71
CA LEU A 239 19.79 25.67 32.91
C LEU A 239 18.96 25.82 34.20
N CYS A 240 18.00 24.93 34.43
CA CYS A 240 17.21 24.91 35.66
C CYS A 240 18.09 24.76 36.90
N TRP A 241 19.06 23.85 36.87
CA TRP A 241 19.97 23.62 38.00
C TRP A 241 20.95 24.76 38.22
N ARG A 242 21.37 25.45 37.15
CA ARG A 242 22.30 26.57 37.24
C ARG A 242 21.62 27.83 37.77
N TYR A 243 20.44 28.17 37.27
CA TYR A 243 19.78 29.45 37.56
C TYR A 243 18.73 29.36 38.69
N PHE A 244 18.07 28.21 38.86
CA PHE A 244 16.95 28.04 39.79
C PHE A 244 17.24 26.99 40.88
N ARG A 245 18.52 26.80 41.26
CA ARG A 245 18.94 25.80 42.25
C ARG A 245 18.24 25.89 43.60
N ARG A 246 17.77 27.08 43.98
CA ARG A 246 17.12 27.34 45.27
C ARG A 246 15.62 27.05 45.26
N ASP A 247 14.99 27.00 44.09
CA ASP A 247 13.57 26.71 44.00
C ASP A 247 13.33 25.20 43.92
N LYS A 248 12.73 24.66 44.98
CA LYS A 248 12.40 23.23 45.08
C LYS A 248 11.36 22.80 44.05
N MET A 249 10.45 23.71 43.65
CA MET A 249 9.42 23.43 42.64
C MET A 249 10.01 23.26 41.23
N VAL A 250 11.21 23.80 41.00
CA VAL A 250 11.94 23.62 39.74
C VAL A 250 12.96 22.49 39.85
N LEU A 251 13.72 22.44 40.94
CA LEU A 251 14.84 21.51 41.09
C LEU A 251 14.39 20.04 41.18
N VAL A 252 13.41 19.72 42.02
CA VAL A 252 13.00 18.33 42.24
C VAL A 252 12.42 17.71 40.96
N PRO A 253 11.44 18.35 40.26
CA PRO A 253 10.86 17.74 39.06
C PRO A 253 11.85 17.62 37.91
N THR A 254 12.80 18.56 37.78
CA THR A 254 13.82 18.51 36.71
C THR A 254 14.88 17.42 36.95
N ILE A 255 15.23 17.14 38.22
CA ILE A 255 16.10 15.99 38.56
C ILE A 255 15.38 14.67 38.26
N VAL A 256 14.14 14.51 38.75
CA VAL A 256 13.38 13.28 38.52
C VAL A 256 13.12 13.07 37.02
N GLY A 257 12.73 14.13 36.30
CA GLY A 257 12.52 14.08 34.85
C GLY A 257 13.79 13.74 34.06
N PHE A 258 14.96 14.23 34.51
CA PHE A 258 16.25 13.88 33.92
C PHE A 258 16.56 12.40 34.14
N LEU A 259 16.41 11.89 35.37
CA LEU A 259 16.64 10.47 35.68
C LEU A 259 15.68 9.55 34.89
N LEU A 260 14.40 9.92 34.79
CA LEU A 260 13.41 9.18 34.00
C LEU A 260 13.74 9.17 32.50
N MET A 261 14.30 10.26 31.96
CA MET A 261 14.74 10.31 30.57
C MET A 261 15.87 9.29 30.30
N TRP A 262 16.86 9.21 31.19
CA TRP A 262 17.93 8.21 31.09
C TRP A 262 17.41 6.78 31.30
N ALA A 263 16.53 6.58 32.27
CA ALA A 263 15.87 5.30 32.49
C ALA A 263 15.08 4.85 31.25
N GLY A 264 14.44 5.78 30.53
CA GLY A 264 13.78 5.51 29.26
C GLY A 264 14.71 5.00 28.17
N ILE A 265 15.90 5.61 28.02
CA ILE A 265 16.91 5.17 27.05
C ILE A 265 17.40 3.75 27.38
N ILE A 266 17.69 3.49 28.66
CA ILE A 266 18.11 2.17 29.14
C ILE A 266 16.98 1.15 28.95
N TYR A 267 15.74 1.52 29.24
CA TYR A 267 14.59 0.66 29.04
C TYR A 267 14.40 0.32 27.55
N ALA A 268 14.54 1.31 26.67
CA ALA A 268 14.43 1.12 25.22
C ALA A 268 15.55 0.22 24.64
N SER A 269 16.73 0.19 25.26
CA SER A 269 17.82 -0.69 24.83
C SER A 269 17.67 -2.13 25.33
N LEU A 270 17.00 -2.34 26.47
CA LEU A 270 16.86 -3.65 27.13
C LEU A 270 15.57 -4.40 26.77
N VAL A 271 14.47 -3.71 26.49
CA VAL A 271 13.14 -4.33 26.38
C VAL A 271 12.77 -4.70 24.95
N ASN A 272 12.18 -5.89 24.80
CA ASN A 272 11.61 -6.39 23.54
C ASN A 272 10.50 -5.45 23.01
N ARG A 273 10.58 -5.18 21.69
CA ARG A 273 9.83 -4.13 20.99
C ARG A 273 8.31 -4.18 21.20
N ASP A 274 7.69 -5.36 21.34
CA ASP A 274 6.22 -5.52 21.34
C ASP A 274 5.48 -4.84 22.51
N ARG A 275 6.08 -4.74 23.72
CA ARG A 275 5.42 -4.13 24.90
C ARG A 275 5.86 -2.68 25.15
N ALA A 276 6.80 -2.17 24.35
CA ALA A 276 7.44 -0.88 24.61
C ALA A 276 6.50 0.32 24.41
N CYS A 277 5.53 0.26 23.48
CA CYS A 277 4.72 1.43 23.11
C CYS A 277 3.91 2.04 24.27
N LEU A 278 3.19 1.21 25.03
CA LEU A 278 2.36 1.71 26.13
C LEU A 278 3.23 2.22 27.30
N SER A 279 4.28 1.47 27.64
CA SER A 279 5.21 1.85 28.72
C SER A 279 5.94 3.15 28.38
N ASP A 280 6.35 3.32 27.13
CA ASP A 280 7.05 4.51 26.66
C ASP A 280 6.10 5.73 26.56
N LEU A 281 4.83 5.53 26.18
CA LEU A 281 3.80 6.58 26.28
C LEU A 281 3.62 7.05 27.72
N LEU A 282 3.45 6.11 28.67
CA LEU A 282 3.29 6.44 30.09
C LEU A 282 4.50 7.19 30.64
N LEU A 283 5.72 6.74 30.31
CA LEU A 283 6.94 7.42 30.71
C LEU A 283 6.99 8.86 30.19
N ASN A 284 6.67 9.08 28.90
CA ASN A 284 6.68 10.41 28.31
C ASN A 284 5.59 11.33 28.90
N LEU A 285 4.42 10.78 29.26
CA LEU A 285 3.36 11.52 29.97
C LEU A 285 3.78 11.93 31.37
N VAL A 286 4.42 11.04 32.14
CA VAL A 286 4.93 11.35 33.49
C VAL A 286 5.97 12.46 33.40
N ILE A 287 6.92 12.35 32.47
CA ILE A 287 7.94 13.39 32.31
C ILE A 287 7.29 14.71 31.88
N LEU A 288 6.35 14.71 30.92
CA LEU A 288 5.61 15.91 30.53
C LEU A 288 4.92 16.57 31.73
N GLY A 289 4.29 15.77 32.60
CA GLY A 289 3.67 16.25 33.85
C GLY A 289 4.67 16.88 34.81
N LEU A 290 5.86 16.29 34.98
CA LEU A 290 6.92 16.83 35.84
C LEU A 290 7.40 18.22 35.40
N TRP A 291 7.37 18.52 34.11
CA TRP A 291 7.80 19.82 33.58
C TRP A 291 6.75 20.94 33.78
N ILE A 292 5.51 20.63 34.18
CA ILE A 292 4.48 21.65 34.43
C ILE A 292 4.86 22.56 35.62
N ALA A 293 5.36 22.00 36.71
CA ALA A 293 5.76 22.76 37.89
C ALA A 293 6.93 23.74 37.62
N PRO A 294 8.03 23.32 36.93
CA PRO A 294 9.07 24.23 36.47
C PRO A 294 8.56 25.35 35.56
N VAL A 295 7.67 25.05 34.61
CA VAL A 295 7.07 26.08 33.73
C VAL A 295 6.31 27.12 34.54
N TYR A 296 5.50 26.68 35.51
CA TYR A 296 4.69 27.55 36.34
C TYR A 296 5.54 28.46 37.24
N SER A 297 6.53 27.92 37.94
CA SER A 297 7.39 28.74 38.81
C SER A 297 8.21 29.77 37.99
N ILE A 298 8.83 29.33 36.89
CA ILE A 298 9.69 30.21 36.10
C ILE A 298 8.87 31.29 35.39
N SER A 299 7.62 30.99 34.99
CA SER A 299 6.73 31.98 34.39
C SER A 299 6.27 33.03 35.41
N GLN A 300 6.03 32.65 36.67
CA GLN A 300 5.77 33.61 37.74
C GLN A 300 6.96 34.55 37.94
N HIS A 301 8.17 34.01 38.07
CA HIS A 301 9.38 34.83 38.16
C HIS A 301 9.57 35.77 36.95
N PHE A 302 9.17 35.34 35.75
CA PHE A 302 9.23 36.15 34.55
C PHE A 302 8.21 37.31 34.56
N MET A 303 7.00 37.08 35.10
CA MET A 303 5.97 38.10 35.27
C MET A 303 6.31 39.10 36.38
N ASP A 304 6.99 38.66 37.44
CA ASP A 304 7.39 39.50 38.58
C ASP A 304 8.57 40.46 38.28
N GLY A 305 8.92 40.63 37.00
CA GLY A 305 9.91 41.61 36.54
C GLY A 305 11.35 41.13 36.53
N SER A 306 11.63 39.85 36.80
CA SER A 306 13.00 39.28 36.74
C SER A 306 13.42 38.91 35.30
N GLN A 307 13.33 39.88 34.39
CA GLN A 307 13.52 39.68 32.95
C GLN A 307 15.00 39.59 32.54
N GLY A 308 15.70 38.57 33.05
CA GLY A 308 17.05 38.21 32.63
C GLY A 308 17.03 37.41 31.32
N ARG A 309 18.03 37.64 30.44
CA ARG A 309 18.25 36.82 29.23
C ARG A 309 18.34 35.32 29.55
N SER A 310 18.86 34.97 30.73
CA SER A 310 18.92 33.59 31.23
C SER A 310 17.54 32.99 31.51
N THR A 311 16.62 33.76 32.09
CA THR A 311 15.24 33.32 32.37
C THR A 311 14.49 33.07 31.05
N GLN A 312 14.64 33.97 30.09
CA GLN A 312 14.04 33.83 28.75
C GLN A 312 14.62 32.62 27.99
N ALA A 313 15.93 32.38 28.05
CA ALA A 313 16.53 31.19 27.46
C ALA A 313 15.99 29.91 28.12
N THR A 314 15.93 29.88 29.45
CA THR A 314 15.44 28.72 30.22
C THR A 314 14.00 28.38 29.87
N ILE A 315 13.08 29.35 29.88
CA ILE A 315 11.67 29.09 29.53
C ILE A 315 11.51 28.63 28.08
N THR A 316 12.35 29.12 27.17
CA THR A 316 12.34 28.71 25.74
C THR A 316 12.75 27.24 25.60
N PHE A 317 13.84 26.82 26.24
CA PHE A 317 14.29 25.41 26.20
C PHE A 317 13.28 24.46 26.88
N ILE A 318 12.65 24.90 27.97
CA ILE A 318 11.57 24.16 28.61
C ILE A 318 10.37 24.03 27.66
N GLY A 319 9.94 25.13 27.05
CA GLY A 319 8.83 25.14 26.10
C GLY A 319 9.09 24.24 24.90
N LEU A 320 10.31 24.25 24.34
CA LEU A 320 10.71 23.34 23.28
C LEU A 320 10.65 21.88 23.75
N ASN A 321 11.26 21.54 24.90
CA ASN A 321 11.20 20.17 25.45
C ASN A 321 9.75 19.68 25.64
N MET A 322 8.87 20.55 26.16
CA MET A 322 7.45 20.26 26.33
C MET A 322 6.75 20.02 24.99
N LEU A 323 7.01 20.86 23.99
CA LEU A 323 6.45 20.73 22.65
C LEU A 323 6.86 19.41 21.99
N PHE A 324 8.16 19.07 22.01
CA PHE A 324 8.66 17.81 21.45
C PHE A 324 8.01 16.58 22.13
N ARG A 325 7.89 16.62 23.47
CA ARG A 325 7.22 15.54 24.23
C ARG A 325 5.73 15.46 23.96
N LEU A 326 5.05 16.59 23.80
CA LEU A 326 3.63 16.62 23.45
C LEU A 326 3.39 16.01 22.07
N LEU A 327 4.19 16.40 21.06
CA LEU A 327 4.11 15.80 19.72
C LEU A 327 4.37 14.29 19.77
N TYR A 328 5.30 13.86 20.62
CA TYR A 328 5.58 12.44 20.85
C TYR A 328 4.38 11.71 21.45
N VAL A 329 3.75 12.27 22.49
CA VAL A 329 2.54 11.70 23.12
C VAL A 329 1.40 11.59 22.11
N ILE A 330 1.16 12.64 21.32
CA ILE A 330 0.09 12.64 20.29
C ILE A 330 0.34 11.55 19.25
N GLY A 331 1.57 11.44 18.72
CA GLY A 331 1.88 10.40 17.73
C GLY A 331 1.75 8.98 18.30
N SER A 332 2.08 8.77 19.58
CA SER A 332 1.92 7.48 20.27
C SER A 332 0.45 7.14 20.50
N ILE A 333 -0.42 8.13 20.78
CA ILE A 333 -1.87 7.93 20.83
C ILE A 333 -2.40 7.52 19.45
N VAL A 334 -1.99 8.21 18.38
CA VAL A 334 -2.38 7.87 16.99
C VAL A 334 -1.98 6.42 16.64
N LEU A 335 -0.79 5.98 17.08
CA LEU A 335 -0.34 4.60 16.94
C LEU A 335 -1.25 3.60 17.69
N LEU A 336 -1.62 3.91 18.94
CA LEU A 336 -2.54 3.07 19.73
C LEU A 336 -3.93 2.98 19.10
N CYS A 337 -4.40 4.04 18.43
CA CYS A 337 -5.65 4.04 17.68
C CYS A 337 -5.64 3.15 16.42
N ARG A 338 -4.54 2.43 16.13
CA ARG A 338 -4.38 1.54 14.96
C ARG A 338 -4.69 2.26 13.64
N TYR A 339 -4.15 3.46 13.48
CA TYR A 339 -4.28 4.21 12.24
C TYR A 339 -3.66 3.44 11.07
N ASP A 340 -4.48 3.10 10.07
CA ASP A 340 -4.00 2.49 8.83
C ASP A 340 -3.40 3.56 7.91
N TRP A 341 -2.09 3.74 7.96
CA TRP A 341 -1.41 4.76 7.16
C TRP A 341 -1.54 4.55 5.66
N THR A 342 -1.84 3.34 5.16
CA THR A 342 -2.01 3.14 3.72
C THR A 342 -3.22 3.89 3.16
N LYS A 343 -4.08 4.46 4.03
CA LYS A 343 -5.35 5.04 3.58
C LYS A 343 -5.23 6.16 2.56
N HIS A 344 -4.23 7.00 2.72
CA HIS A 344 -4.06 8.19 1.89
C HIS A 344 -3.42 7.90 0.52
N HIS A 345 -3.01 6.65 0.27
CA HIS A 345 -2.48 6.18 -1.01
C HIS A 345 -3.56 5.56 -1.93
N VAL A 346 -4.80 5.50 -1.48
CA VAL A 346 -5.94 4.98 -2.27
C VAL A 346 -6.51 6.08 -3.18
N PRO A 347 -6.83 5.80 -4.44
CA PRO A 347 -7.45 6.77 -5.34
C PRO A 347 -8.90 7.08 -4.94
N GLY A 348 -9.28 8.36 -5.02
CA GLY A 348 -10.65 8.82 -4.73
C GLY A 348 -10.95 9.07 -3.25
N ILE A 349 -9.93 9.36 -2.44
CA ILE A 349 -10.10 9.80 -1.05
C ILE A 349 -10.64 11.23 -0.95
N SER A 350 -11.33 11.53 0.15
CA SER A 350 -11.77 12.89 0.46
C SER A 350 -10.59 13.84 0.62
N ILE A 351 -10.83 15.14 0.38
CA ILE A 351 -9.81 16.19 0.51
C ILE A 351 -9.24 16.20 1.93
N TRP A 352 -10.10 16.05 2.94
CA TRP A 352 -9.69 15.95 4.33
C TRP A 352 -8.71 14.79 4.58
N CYS A 353 -8.99 13.59 4.09
CA CYS A 353 -8.07 12.45 4.23
C CYS A 353 -6.75 12.65 3.46
N ARG A 354 -6.76 13.44 2.39
CA ARG A 354 -5.56 13.75 1.60
C ARG A 354 -4.60 14.68 2.36
N VAL A 355 -5.12 15.57 3.20
CA VAL A 355 -4.32 16.48 4.04
C VAL A 355 -3.94 15.83 5.37
N THR A 356 -4.89 15.21 6.06
CA THR A 356 -4.64 14.60 7.38
C THR A 356 -3.79 13.34 7.30
N GLY A 357 -3.86 12.59 6.19
CA GLY A 357 -3.10 11.36 6.01
C GLY A 357 -1.57 11.52 6.11
N PRO A 358 -0.97 12.42 5.32
CA PRO A 358 0.45 12.74 5.43
C PRO A 358 0.86 13.26 6.81
N ILE A 359 0.02 14.09 7.45
CA ILE A 359 0.29 14.62 8.80
C ILE A 359 0.34 13.49 9.82
N LEU A 360 -0.68 12.62 9.83
CA LEU A 360 -0.73 11.46 10.74
C LEU A 360 0.43 10.49 10.48
N MET A 361 0.79 10.28 9.21
CA MET A 361 1.96 9.48 8.88
C MET A 361 3.26 10.13 9.36
N LEU A 362 3.40 11.45 9.24
CA LEU A 362 4.54 12.17 9.80
C LEU A 362 4.60 12.05 11.32
N MET A 363 3.47 12.13 12.03
CA MET A 363 3.41 11.90 13.48
C MET A 363 3.79 10.47 13.87
N ILE A 364 3.39 9.47 13.08
CA ILE A 364 3.79 8.07 13.30
C ILE A 364 5.30 7.90 13.08
N MET A 365 5.85 8.51 12.02
CA MET A 365 7.28 8.47 11.76
C MET A 365 8.08 9.27 12.80
N TRP A 366 7.47 10.30 13.41
CA TRP A 366 8.04 11.08 14.51
C TRP A 366 8.18 10.28 15.79
N THR A 367 7.29 9.31 16.05
CA THR A 367 7.27 8.56 17.31
C THR A 367 7.89 7.19 17.20
N TRP A 368 7.47 6.40 16.21
CA TRP A 368 7.96 5.03 16.11
C TRP A 368 7.86 4.47 14.69
N PRO A 369 8.82 4.81 13.80
CA PRO A 369 8.80 4.34 12.41
C PRO A 369 8.95 2.81 12.28
N HIS A 370 9.48 2.16 13.31
CA HIS A 370 9.62 0.69 13.34
C HIS A 370 8.27 -0.03 13.42
N TYR A 371 7.19 0.66 13.84
CA TYR A 371 5.86 0.08 13.91
C TYR A 371 5.35 -0.48 12.56
N ILE A 372 5.80 0.11 11.44
CA ILE A 372 5.47 -0.34 10.08
C ILE A 372 6.00 -1.77 9.81
N GLU A 373 7.12 -2.13 10.42
CA GLU A 373 7.71 -3.48 10.33
C GLU A 373 6.99 -4.47 11.26
N LEU A 374 6.52 -3.98 12.42
CA LEU A 374 5.87 -4.78 13.47
C LEU A 374 4.42 -5.15 13.18
N ILE A 375 3.67 -4.35 12.40
CA ILE A 375 2.36 -4.78 11.88
C ILE A 375 2.59 -5.82 10.77
N SER A 376 2.98 -7.01 11.20
CA SER A 376 2.61 -8.26 10.55
C SER A 376 1.63 -8.91 11.52
N PRO A 377 0.36 -9.20 11.14
CA PRO A 377 -0.42 -10.12 11.95
C PRO A 377 0.39 -11.41 12.05
N ARG A 378 0.77 -11.79 13.27
CA ARG A 378 1.37 -13.09 13.60
C ARG A 378 0.65 -14.13 12.76
N HIS A 379 1.40 -14.98 12.08
CA HIS A 379 0.85 -16.18 11.47
C HIS A 379 -0.10 -16.81 12.50
N PRO A 380 -1.40 -17.04 12.22
CA PRO A 380 -1.88 -18.37 12.53
C PRO A 380 -0.96 -19.25 11.69
N LEU A 381 -0.12 -20.05 12.35
CA LEU A 381 0.50 -21.20 11.70
C LEU A 381 -0.65 -21.92 11.02
N ALA A 382 -0.80 -21.70 9.72
CA ALA A 382 -1.63 -22.52 8.88
C ALA A 382 -1.00 -23.90 9.01
N SER A 383 -1.69 -24.74 9.77
CA SER A 383 -1.64 -26.19 9.73
C SER A 383 -0.66 -26.68 8.68
N THR A 384 0.55 -27.03 9.13
CA THR A 384 1.35 -28.02 8.43
C THR A 384 0.43 -29.21 8.22
N GLY A 385 0.00 -29.38 6.97
CA GLY A 385 -0.81 -30.50 6.53
C GLY A 385 -0.03 -31.76 6.82
N ARG A 386 -0.33 -32.36 7.97
CA ARG A 386 0.01 -33.74 8.26
C ARG A 386 -0.82 -34.55 7.27
N ARG A 387 -0.22 -34.91 6.13
CA ARG A 387 -0.69 -36.01 5.29
C ARG A 387 -0.91 -37.19 6.22
N ARG A 388 -2.18 -37.51 6.52
CA ARG A 388 -2.52 -38.88 6.86
C ARG A 388 -2.66 -39.59 5.53
N ILE A 389 -1.65 -40.40 5.24
CA ILE A 389 -1.78 -41.59 4.45
C ILE A 389 -2.88 -42.42 5.14
N LEU A 390 -3.97 -42.64 4.43
CA LEU A 390 -4.76 -43.87 4.48
C LEU A 390 -5.12 -44.21 3.04
#